data_AF-A0A7S2CDZ9-F1
#
_entry.id   AF-A0A7S2CDZ9-F1
#
_cell.length_a   1.000
_cell.length_b   1.000
_cell.length_c   1.000
_cell.angle_alpha   90.00
_cell.angle_beta   90.00
_cell.angle_gamma   90.00
#
_symmetry.space_group_name_H-M   'P 1'
#
loop_
_entity.id
_entity.type
_entity.pdbx_description
1 polymer ?
#
loop_
_entity_poly.entity_id
_entity_poly.type
_entity_poly.pdbx_seq_one_letter_code
_entity_poly.pdbx_strand_id
1 'polypeptide(L)'
;VEEMVAKTTSADVVIVSGGNTLYAVQRWNAIGLTGLLRAACNRGVVLAGGSAGAICWFDGGHSDSADPETYKAPFLAGEVSATIGQAPAPGSEAKPWKYLRVSGLGFLP
;
A
#
# COMPACT_ATOMS: atom_id res chain seq x y z
N VAL A 1 -14.22 -13.62 -7.37
CA VAL A 1 -13.03 -14.49 -7.20
C VAL A 1 -12.44 -14.89 -8.54
N GLU A 2 -13.24 -15.41 -9.48
CA GLU A 2 -12.78 -15.79 -10.82
C GLU A 2 -12.04 -14.67 -11.56
N GLU A 3 -12.57 -13.44 -11.54
CA GLU A 3 -11.90 -12.30 -12.17
C GLU A 3 -10.52 -12.01 -11.56
N MET A 4 -10.40 -12.04 -10.23
CA MET A 4 -9.11 -11.84 -9.55
C MET A 4 -8.10 -12.90 -9.97
N VAL A 5 -8.54 -14.16 -10.07
CA VAL A 5 -7.69 -15.27 -10.53
C VAL A 5 -7.25 -15.03 -11.98
N ALA A 6 -8.18 -14.72 -12.87
CA ALA A 6 -7.88 -14.47 -14.27
C ALA A 6 -6.86 -13.34 -14.44
N LYS A 7 -7.11 -12.18 -13.81
CA LYS A 7 -6.25 -10.99 -13.91
C LYS A 7 -4.85 -11.22 -13.33
N THR A 8 -4.76 -11.88 -12.18
CA THR A 8 -3.46 -12.16 -11.54
C THR A 8 -2.67 -13.25 -12.24
N THR A 9 -3.34 -14.19 -12.91
CA THR A 9 -2.68 -15.27 -13.65
C THR A 9 -2.09 -14.76 -14.96
N SER A 10 -2.80 -13.88 -15.66
CA SER A 10 -2.39 -13.34 -16.97
C SER A 10 -1.51 -12.10 -16.91
N ALA A 11 -1.19 -11.59 -15.71
CA ALA A 11 -0.40 -10.38 -15.57
C ALA A 11 1.10 -10.64 -15.73
N ASP A 12 1.75 -9.82 -16.57
CA ASP A 12 3.22 -9.75 -16.67
C ASP A 12 3.85 -8.80 -15.65
N VAL A 13 3.06 -7.83 -15.17
CA VAL A 13 3.44 -6.82 -14.18
C VAL A 13 2.28 -6.59 -13.21
N VAL A 14 2.59 -6.48 -11.92
CA VAL A 14 1.67 -6.00 -10.89
C VAL A 14 2.22 -4.70 -10.30
N ILE A 15 1.46 -3.61 -10.46
CA ILE A 15 1.79 -2.30 -9.90
C ILE A 15 0.80 -1.95 -8.80
N VAL A 16 1.32 -1.68 -7.61
CA VAL A 16 0.53 -1.22 -6.46
C VAL A 16 0.82 0.25 -6.20
N SER A 17 -0.23 1.06 -6.19
CA SER A 17 -0.13 2.50 -5.88
C SER A 17 0.16 2.76 -4.40
N GLY A 18 0.44 4.02 -4.05
CA GLY A 18 0.43 4.47 -2.67
C GLY A 18 -0.96 4.37 -2.02
N GLY A 19 -1.01 4.60 -0.71
CA GLY A 19 -2.24 4.57 0.09
C GLY A 19 -1.98 4.12 1.53
N ASN A 20 -2.97 3.49 2.14
CA ASN A 20 -2.85 2.95 3.50
C ASN A 20 -2.36 1.49 3.46
N THR A 21 -1.09 1.26 3.83
CA THR A 21 -0.45 -0.07 3.82
C THR A 21 -1.17 -1.07 4.71
N LEU A 22 -1.54 -0.66 5.94
CA LEU A 22 -2.20 -1.55 6.91
C LEU A 22 -3.53 -2.07 6.35
N TYR A 23 -4.36 -1.16 5.83
CA TYR A 23 -5.64 -1.49 5.23
C TYR A 23 -5.47 -2.38 3.99
N ALA A 24 -4.54 -2.04 3.09
CA ALA A 24 -4.29 -2.80 1.87
C ALA A 24 -3.92 -4.25 2.17
N VAL A 25 -2.91 -4.47 3.02
CA VAL A 25 -2.43 -5.83 3.37
C VAL A 25 -3.52 -6.63 4.09
N GLN A 26 -4.22 -6.03 5.06
CA GLN A 26 -5.33 -6.71 5.75
C GLN A 26 -6.46 -7.08 4.77
N ARG A 27 -6.84 -6.16 3.88
CA ARG A 27 -7.91 -6.39 2.93
C ARG A 27 -7.56 -7.49 1.93
N TRP A 28 -6.33 -7.48 1.40
CA TRP A 28 -5.86 -8.49 0.45
C TRP A 28 -5.77 -9.89 1.06
N ASN A 29 -5.34 -9.99 2.32
CA ASN A 29 -5.41 -11.24 3.06
C ASN A 29 -6.86 -11.72 3.22
N ALA A 30 -7.77 -10.83 3.63
CA ALA A 30 -9.18 -11.17 3.86
C ALA A 30 -9.92 -11.64 2.60
N ILE A 31 -9.57 -11.11 1.42
CA ILE A 31 -10.19 -11.52 0.13
C ILE A 31 -9.42 -12.63 -0.59
N GLY A 32 -8.32 -13.13 -0.02
CA GLY A 32 -7.49 -14.16 -0.65
C GLY A 32 -6.62 -13.68 -1.82
N LEU A 33 -6.45 -12.37 -2.02
CA LEU A 33 -5.60 -11.84 -3.09
C LEU A 33 -4.11 -12.14 -2.83
N THR A 34 -3.68 -12.19 -1.57
CA THR A 34 -2.29 -12.45 -1.19
C THR A 34 -1.74 -13.75 -1.79
N GLY A 35 -2.53 -14.83 -1.79
CA GLY A 35 -2.11 -16.11 -2.37
C GLY A 35 -1.91 -16.00 -3.89
N LEU A 36 -2.78 -15.27 -4.58
CA LEU A 36 -2.69 -15.04 -6.02
C LEU A 36 -1.49 -14.16 -6.39
N LEU A 37 -1.23 -13.12 -5.60
CA LEU A 37 -0.05 -12.26 -5.77
C LEU A 37 1.24 -13.02 -5.49
N ARG A 38 1.26 -13.91 -4.49
CA ARG A 38 2.40 -14.79 -4.21
C ARG A 38 2.64 -15.77 -5.36
N ALA A 39 1.57 -16.34 -5.91
CA ALA A 39 1.68 -17.18 -7.10
C ALA A 39 2.24 -16.40 -8.30
N ALA A 40 1.82 -15.15 -8.50
CA ALA A 40 2.38 -14.28 -9.53
C ALA A 40 3.88 -13.99 -9.30
N CYS A 41 4.25 -13.63 -8.08
CA CYS A 41 5.65 -13.43 -7.67
C CYS A 41 6.51 -14.66 -8.01
N ASN A 42 6.05 -15.85 -7.63
CA ASN A 42 6.79 -17.11 -7.87
C ASN A 42 6.93 -17.46 -9.35
N ARG A 43 6.06 -16.95 -10.22
CA ARG A 43 6.18 -17.11 -11.68
C ARG A 43 7.15 -16.12 -12.33
N GLY A 44 7.73 -15.19 -11.57
CA GLY A 44 8.65 -14.17 -12.08
C GLY A 44 7.97 -12.91 -12.62
N VAL A 45 6.70 -12.67 -12.26
CA VAL A 45 5.99 -11.43 -12.58
C VAL A 45 6.69 -10.23 -11.94
N VAL A 46 6.83 -9.13 -12.67
CA VAL A 46 7.44 -7.91 -12.13
C VAL A 46 6.49 -7.28 -11.10
N LEU A 47 6.96 -7.15 -9.87
CA LEU A 47 6.24 -6.47 -8.79
C LEU A 47 6.81 -5.07 -8.61
N ALA A 48 5.95 -4.05 -8.63
CA ALA A 48 6.36 -2.66 -8.48
C ALA A 48 5.33 -1.86 -7.67
N GLY A 49 5.76 -0.74 -7.12
CA GLY A 49 4.88 0.18 -6.42
C GLY A 49 5.64 1.28 -5.69
N GLY A 50 4.93 2.34 -5.32
CA GLY A 50 5.47 3.48 -4.56
C GLY A 50 4.81 3.60 -3.19
N SER A 51 5.56 4.09 -2.19
CA SER A 51 5.07 4.26 -0.81
C SER A 51 4.48 2.96 -0.25
N ALA A 52 3.19 2.91 0.07
CA ALA A 52 2.51 1.70 0.51
C ALA A 52 2.69 0.51 -0.45
N GLY A 53 2.69 0.78 -1.75
CA GLY A 53 2.91 -0.24 -2.78
C GLY A 53 4.35 -0.72 -2.90
N ALA A 54 5.33 0.02 -2.36
CA ALA A 54 6.69 -0.49 -2.21
C ALA A 54 6.79 -1.37 -0.95
N ILE A 55 6.24 -0.87 0.18
CA ILE A 55 6.31 -1.53 1.48
C ILE A 55 5.61 -2.89 1.47
N CYS A 56 4.49 -3.03 0.75
CA CYS A 56 3.66 -4.22 0.84
C CYS A 56 4.36 -5.51 0.39
N TRP A 57 5.43 -5.46 -0.39
CA TRP A 57 6.14 -6.66 -0.85
C TRP A 57 7.06 -7.28 0.22
N PHE A 58 7.51 -6.49 1.19
CA PHE A 58 8.42 -6.90 2.26
C PHE A 58 7.70 -7.60 3.42
N ASP A 59 8.44 -8.08 4.43
CA ASP A 59 7.85 -8.62 5.66
C ASP A 59 7.09 -7.54 6.46
N GLY A 60 7.41 -6.28 6.21
CA GLY A 60 6.80 -5.10 6.78
C GLY A 60 7.65 -3.85 6.57
N GLY A 61 7.18 -2.76 7.14
CA GLY A 61 7.87 -1.48 7.05
C GLY A 61 7.23 -0.41 7.92
N HIS A 62 7.87 0.76 7.97
CA HIS A 62 7.34 1.91 8.69
C HIS A 62 6.26 2.61 7.86
N SER A 63 5.11 2.87 8.48
CA SER A 63 3.97 3.53 7.84
C SER A 63 3.20 4.34 8.88
N ASP A 64 2.59 5.43 8.41
CA ASP A 64 1.65 6.29 9.13
C ASP A 64 0.20 5.80 9.02
N SER A 65 -0.01 4.53 8.62
CA SER A 65 -1.33 3.94 8.34
C SER A 65 -2.36 4.02 9.49
N ALA A 66 -1.94 4.32 10.73
CA ALA A 66 -2.83 4.48 11.88
C ALA A 66 -3.17 5.94 12.20
N ASP A 67 -2.66 6.90 11.42
CA ASP A 67 -2.95 8.32 11.58
C ASP A 67 -4.16 8.74 10.74
N PRO A 68 -5.34 9.02 11.34
CA PRO A 68 -6.54 9.34 10.57
C PRO A 68 -6.38 10.55 9.65
N GLU A 69 -5.48 11.48 9.95
CA GLU A 69 -5.25 12.65 9.11
C GLU A 69 -4.54 12.29 7.80
N THR A 70 -3.77 11.19 7.76
CA THR A 70 -3.02 10.79 6.57
C THR A 70 -3.82 9.93 5.61
N TYR A 71 -4.85 9.20 6.10
CA TYR A 71 -5.64 8.30 5.25
C TYR A 71 -7.14 8.60 5.18
N LYS A 72 -7.74 9.22 6.21
CA LYS A 72 -9.20 9.46 6.24
C LYS A 72 -9.55 10.81 5.62
N ALA A 73 -8.84 11.87 6.01
CA ALA A 73 -9.13 13.22 5.51
C ALA A 73 -8.93 13.35 3.99
N PRO A 74 -7.83 12.88 3.37
CA PRO A 74 -7.65 12.95 1.92
C PRO A 74 -8.69 12.10 1.16
N PHE A 75 -9.04 10.93 1.70
CA PHE A 75 -10.02 10.04 1.08
C PHE A 75 -11.43 10.63 1.08
N LEU A 76 -11.85 11.28 2.16
CA LEU A 76 -13.15 11.98 2.24
C LEU A 76 -13.20 13.23 1.37
N ALA A 77 -12.06 13.90 1.18
CA ALA A 77 -11.96 15.08 0.32
C ALA A 77 -11.99 14.75 -1.19
N GLY A 78 -11.93 13.46 -1.57
CA GLY A 78 -11.76 13.05 -2.97
C GLY A 78 -10.38 13.39 -3.54
N GLU A 79 -9.46 13.86 -2.70
CA GLU A 79 -8.11 14.25 -3.07
C GLU A 79 -7.19 13.03 -2.99
N VAL A 80 -7.31 12.12 -3.96
CA VAL A 80 -6.44 10.94 -4.06
C VAL A 80 -4.98 11.27 -4.48
N SER A 81 -4.58 12.55 -4.49
CA SER A 81 -3.29 12.95 -5.09
C SER A 81 -2.59 14.16 -4.46
N ALA A 82 -3.26 15.13 -3.82
CA ALA A 82 -2.66 16.47 -3.72
C ALA A 82 -1.77 16.74 -2.49
N THR A 83 -1.95 16.07 -1.35
CA THR A 83 -1.38 16.52 -0.06
C THR A 83 -0.27 15.64 0.52
N ILE A 84 0.02 14.48 -0.08
CA ILE A 84 1.15 13.64 0.37
C ILE A 84 2.46 14.37 0.09
N GLY A 85 3.08 14.92 1.14
CA GLY A 85 4.33 15.66 1.05
C GLY A 85 4.20 17.16 0.76
N GLN A 86 3.00 17.75 0.86
CA GLN A 86 2.90 19.21 0.87
C GLN A 86 3.63 19.76 2.09
N ALA A 87 4.57 20.67 1.83
CA ALA A 87 5.26 21.37 2.89
C ALA A 87 4.22 22.14 3.73
N PRO A 88 4.41 22.19 5.07
CA PRO A 88 3.58 23.03 5.92
C PRO A 88 3.53 24.46 5.36
N ALA A 89 2.37 25.10 5.46
CA ALA A 89 2.23 26.52 5.10
C ALA A 89 3.31 27.34 5.84
N PRO A 90 3.87 28.39 5.23
CA PRO A 90 4.93 29.19 5.86
C PRO A 90 4.50 29.66 7.27
N GLY A 91 5.28 29.30 8.29
CA GLY A 91 4.98 29.61 9.69
C GLY A 91 4.13 28.58 10.44
N SER A 92 3.70 27.49 9.81
CA SER A 92 3.10 26.35 10.53
C SER A 92 4.18 25.40 11.05
N GLU A 93 3.99 24.91 12.26
CA GLU A 93 4.86 23.88 12.85
C GLU A 93 4.67 22.56 12.12
N ALA A 94 5.77 21.87 11.83
CA ALA A 94 5.70 20.52 11.27
C ALA A 94 5.05 19.58 12.27
N LYS A 95 3.96 18.91 11.85
CA LYS A 95 3.34 17.85 12.65
C LYS A 95 4.39 16.76 12.95
N PRO A 96 4.48 16.26 14.20
CA PRO A 96 5.34 15.14 14.50
C PRO A 96 4.82 13.88 13.79
N TRP A 97 5.65 13.29 12.95
CA TRP A 97 5.30 12.04 12.25
C TRP A 97 5.29 10.87 13.22
N LYS A 98 4.16 10.18 13.29
CA LYS A 98 4.00 8.96 14.09
C LYS A 98 3.94 7.74 13.18
N TYR A 99 5.11 7.19 12.88
CA TYR A 99 5.21 5.94 12.14
C TYR A 99 5.06 4.75 13.09
N LEU A 100 4.32 3.74 12.64
CA LEU A 100 4.27 2.40 13.22
C LEU A 100 4.88 1.41 12.24
N ARG A 101 5.38 0.28 12.75
CA ARG A 101 5.69 -0.87 11.90
C ARG A 101 4.38 -1.56 11.51
N VAL A 102 4.14 -1.73 10.22
CA VAL A 102 3.02 -2.51 9.67
C VAL A 102 3.55 -3.77 9.00
N SER A 103 2.76 -4.84 8.99
CA SER A 103 3.09 -6.06 8.25
C SER A 103 2.92 -5.85 6.75
N GLY A 104 3.81 -6.43 5.96
CA GLY A 104 3.66 -6.56 4.52
C GLY A 104 3.13 -7.95 4.14
N LEU A 105 3.21 -8.28 2.85
CA LEU A 105 2.82 -9.60 2.30
C LEU A 105 3.93 -10.65 2.49
N GLY A 106 5.13 -10.24 2.87
CA GLY A 106 6.27 -11.11 3.17
C GLY A 106 6.72 -11.94 1.97
N PHE A 107 6.85 -11.29 0.80
CA PHE A 107 7.45 -11.92 -0.39
C PHE A 107 8.95 -11.67 -0.42
N LEU A 108 9.37 -10.52 0.11
CA LEU A 108 10.75 -10.11 0.37
C LEU A 108 10.96 -10.00 1.89
N PRO A 109 12.21 -10.14 2.37
CA PRO A 109 12.56 -9.86 3.76
C PRO A 109 12.41 -8.36 4.03
#